data_AF-A0A4S2B6T1-F1
#
_entry.id   AF-A0A4S2B6T1-F1
#
_cell.length_a   1.000
_cell.length_b   1.000
_cell.length_c   1.000
_cell.angle_alpha   90.00
_cell.angle_beta   90.00
_cell.angle_gamma   90.00
#
_symmetry.space_group_name_H-M   'P 1'
#
loop_
_entity.id
_entity.type
_entity.pdbx_description
1 polymer ?
#
loop_
_entity_poly.entity_id
_entity_poly.type
_entity_poly.pdbx_seq_one_letter_code
_entity_poly.pdbx_strand_id
1 'polypeptide(L)' 'MDDMIYRNDPIAEENIDPHGRPATDEFEEWSEEVSERTDTGYKDQKIKSAKEREKRIREMDEIIKKDLKE' A
#
# COMPACT_ATOMS: atom_id res chain seq x y z
N MET A 1 -19.42 -32.11 20.80
CA MET A 1 -18.47 -31.19 21.45
C MET A 1 -18.04 -30.27 20.34
N ASP A 2 -18.33 -28.98 20.43
CA ASP A 2 -17.84 -28.05 19.41
C ASP A 2 -16.33 -27.95 19.59
N ASP A 3 -15.57 -28.27 18.54
CA ASP A 3 -14.12 -28.12 18.52
C ASP A 3 -13.80 -26.63 18.62
N MET A 4 -13.66 -26.16 19.86
CA MET A 4 -13.45 -24.77 20.19
C MET A 4 -12.01 -24.41 19.86
N ILE A 5 -11.80 -23.78 18.70
CA ILE A 5 -10.48 -23.33 18.26
C ILE A 5 -10.00 -22.21 19.20
N TYR A 6 -8.94 -22.49 19.96
CA TYR A 6 -8.34 -21.53 20.87
C TYR A 6 -7.44 -20.55 20.09
N ARG A 7 -7.89 -19.31 19.95
CA ARG A 7 -7.20 -18.29 19.12
C ARG A 7 -5.84 -17.83 19.67
N ASN A 8 -5.58 -18.10 20.95
CA ASN A 8 -4.32 -17.71 21.60
C ASN A 8 -3.27 -18.82 21.57
N ASP A 9 -3.59 -20.00 21.02
CA ASP A 9 -2.60 -21.05 20.87
C ASP A 9 -1.63 -20.68 19.73
N PRO A 10 -0.32 -20.86 19.94
CA PRO A 10 0.65 -20.61 18.89
C PRO A 10 0.36 -21.52 17.70
N ILE A 11 0.51 -20.96 16.50
CA ILE A 11 0.45 -21.72 15.26
C ILE A 11 1.58 -22.76 15.30
N ALA A 12 1.28 -24.02 15.01
CA ALA A 12 2.29 -25.07 14.92
C ALA A 12 3.39 -24.66 13.93
N GLU A 13 4.66 -24.93 14.24
CA GLU A 13 5.81 -24.44 13.44
C GLU A 13 5.72 -24.83 11.96
N GLU A 14 5.17 -26.01 11.66
CA GLU A 14 4.92 -26.52 10.30
C GLU A 14 3.92 -25.65 9.48
N ASN A 15 3.14 -24.79 10.15
CA ASN A 15 2.20 -23.86 9.52
C ASN A 15 2.75 -22.44 9.40
N ILE A 16 3.93 -22.15 9.93
CA ILE A 16 4.57 -20.83 9.84
C ILE A 16 5.26 -20.66 8.47
N ASP A 17 5.86 -21.73 7.94
CA ASP A 17 6.55 -21.71 6.66
C ASP A 17 5.61 -22.12 5.51
N PRO A 18 5.39 -21.25 4.50
CA PRO A 18 4.65 -21.63 3.30
C PRO A 18 5.33 -22.74 2.48
N HIS A 19 6.66 -22.89 2.54
CA HIS A 19 7.45 -23.78 1.68
C HIS A 19 7.60 -25.23 2.17
N GLY A 20 6.79 -25.65 3.15
CA GLY A 20 6.79 -27.01 3.70
C GLY A 20 5.44 -27.74 3.58
N ARG A 21 4.48 -27.18 2.85
CA ARG A 21 3.11 -27.70 2.78
C ARG A 21 2.96 -28.75 1.67
N PRO A 22 2.05 -29.73 1.82
CA PRO A 22 1.68 -30.65 0.74
C PRO A 22 0.92 -29.93 -0.39
N ALA A 23 0.35 -28.75 -0.12
CA ALA A 23 -0.25 -27.90 -1.13
C ALA A 23 0.87 -27.25 -1.95
N THR A 24 0.94 -27.62 -3.22
CA THR A 24 1.82 -26.97 -4.19
C THR A 24 1.35 -25.55 -4.40
N ASP A 25 2.29 -24.61 -4.38
CA ASP A 25 2.02 -23.26 -4.85
C ASP A 25 1.79 -23.33 -6.37
N GLU A 26 0.52 -23.44 -6.77
CA GLU A 26 0.15 -23.58 -8.19
C GLU A 26 0.29 -22.25 -8.95
N PHE A 27 0.51 -21.14 -8.24
CA PHE A 27 0.68 -19.82 -8.81
C PHE A 27 2.06 -19.30 -8.41
N GLU A 28 2.97 -19.14 -9.37
CA GLU A 28 4.24 -18.45 -9.12
C GLU A 28 3.99 -17.05 -8.57
N GLU A 29 4.99 -16.49 -7.86
CA GLU A 29 5.03 -15.07 -7.52
C GLU A 29 4.63 -14.27 -8.76
N TRP A 30 3.61 -13.43 -8.61
CA TRP A 30 3.00 -12.69 -9.71
C TRP A 30 4.05 -12.17 -10.67
N SER A 31 3.88 -12.47 -11.96
CA SER A 31 4.83 -12.05 -12.99
C SER A 31 5.04 -10.53 -12.93
N GLU A 32 6.25 -10.09 -13.28
CA GLU A 32 6.61 -8.68 -13.33
C GLU A 32 5.59 -7.86 -14.16
N GLU A 33 4.99 -8.47 -15.18
CA GLU A 33 3.90 -7.92 -16.00
C GLU A 33 2.65 -7.49 -15.19
N VAL A 34 2.28 -8.22 -14.14
CA VAL A 34 1.15 -7.84 -13.27
C VAL A 34 1.57 -6.74 -12.28
N SER A 35 2.83 -6.77 -11.81
CA SER A 35 3.41 -5.72 -10.97
C SER A 35 3.46 -4.37 -11.70
N GLU A 36 3.86 -4.38 -12.98
CA GLU A 36 3.92 -3.19 -13.84
C GLU A 36 2.57 -2.51 -14.07
N ARG A 37 1.46 -3.27 -14.09
CA ARG A 37 0.11 -2.67 -14.20
C ARG A 37 -0.30 -1.85 -12.98
N THR A 38 0.37 -2.02 -11.85
CA THR A 38 0.19 -1.16 -10.66
C THR A 38 1.19 -0.02 -10.59
N ASP A 39 2.12 0.08 -11.55
CA ASP A 39 2.96 1.26 -11.68
C ASP A 39 2.09 2.43 -12.15
N THR A 40 1.68 3.24 -11.20
CA THR A 40 0.81 4.40 -11.40
C THR A 40 1.47 5.51 -12.24
N GLY A 41 2.65 5.26 -12.83
CA GLY A 41 3.40 6.21 -13.65
C GLY A 41 3.97 7.38 -12.86
N TYR A 42 3.91 7.33 -11.52
CA TYR A 42 4.41 8.38 -10.64
C TYR A 42 5.94 8.34 -10.46
N LYS A 43 6.62 7.29 -10.95
CA LYS A 43 8.07 7.13 -10.74
C LYS A 43 8.91 8.23 -11.41
N ASP A 44 8.41 8.83 -12.49
CA ASP A 44 9.09 9.92 -13.23
C ASP A 44 8.53 11.32 -12.95
N GLN A 45 7.57 11.48 -12.02
CA GLN A 45 7.13 12.82 -11.65
C GLN A 45 8.25 13.53 -10.90
N LYS A 46 8.96 14.41 -11.62
CA LYS A 46 9.91 15.35 -11.01
C LYS A 46 9.25 15.99 -9.79
N ILE A 47 9.75 15.64 -8.61
CA ILE A 47 9.31 16.22 -7.35
C ILE A 47 9.50 17.74 -7.51
N LYS A 48 8.38 18.46 -7.50
CA LYS A 48 8.37 19.92 -7.60
C LYS A 48 9.32 20.49 -6.54
N SER A 49 10.08 21.51 -6.91
CA SER A 49 11.03 22.12 -5.98
C SER A 49 10.31 22.62 -4.72
N ALA A 50 11.01 22.64 -3.58
CA ALA A 50 10.42 23.11 -2.31
C ALA A 50 9.81 24.51 -2.45
N LYS A 51 10.45 25.39 -3.23
CA LYS A 51 9.97 26.76 -3.53
C LYS A 51 8.65 26.78 -4.29
N GLU A 52 8.51 25.92 -5.32
CA GLU A 52 7.26 25.82 -6.09
C GLU A 52 6.12 25.22 -5.28
N ARG A 53 6.43 24.32 -4.35
CA ARG A 53 5.44 23.76 -3.42
C ARG A 53 4.96 24.83 -2.43
N GLU A 54 5.88 25.58 -1.83
CA GLU A 54 5.55 26.66 -0.89
C GLU A 54 4.70 27.75 -1.55
N LYS A 55 5.04 28.16 -2.78
CA LYS A 55 4.25 29.15 -3.52
C LYS A 55 2.81 28.68 -3.73
N ARG A 56 2.62 27.42 -4.17
CA ARG A 56 1.28 26.85 -4.39
C ARG A 56 0.48 26.72 -3.09
N ILE A 57 1.13 26.36 -1.98
CA ILE A 57 0.45 26.29 -0.69
C ILE A 57 -0.05 27.67 -0.28
N ARG A 58 0.76 28.72 -0.48
CA ARG A 58 0.35 30.10 -0.19
C ARG A 58 -0.81 30.57 -1.08
N GLU A 59 -0.78 30.24 -2.36
CA GLU A 59 -1.88 30.53 -3.30
C GLU A 59 -3.19 29.84 -2.85
N MET A 60 -3.13 28.58 -2.42
CA MET A 60 -4.29 27.87 -1.88
C MET A 60 -4.82 28.52 -0.59
N ASP A 61 -3.92 28.91 0.31
CA ASP A 61 -4.27 29.63 1.55
C ASP A 61 -4.99 30.96 1.27
N GLU A 62 -4.59 31.69 0.23
CA GLU A 62 -5.23 32.95 -0.17
C GLU A 62 -6.63 32.71 -0.75
N ILE A 63 -6.81 31.66 -1.56
CA ILE A 63 -8.11 31.28 -2.11
C ILE A 63 -9.07 30.89 -0.98
N ILE A 64 -8.64 30.02 -0.06
CA ILE A 64 -9.46 29.58 1.08
C ILE A 64 -9.87 30.77 1.95
N LYS A 65 -8.94 31.70 2.22
CA LYS A 65 -9.25 32.92 2.98
C LYS A 65 -10.24 33.84 2.28
N LYS A 66 -10.27 33.85 0.96
CA LYS A 66 -11.24 34.61 0.18
C LYS A 66 -12.61 33.94 0.25
N ASP A 67 -12.68 32.64 0.02
CA ASP A 67 -13.91 31.85 0.04
C ASP A 67 -14.57 31.82 1.42
N LEU A 68 -13.78 31.84 2.50
CA LEU A 68 -14.30 31.91 3.88
C LEU A 68 -14.78 33.31 4.31
N LYS A 69 -14.44 34.35 3.54
CA LYS A 69 -14.85 35.75 3.83
C LYS A 69 -16.11 36.15 3.07
N GLU A 70 -16.53 35.35 2.10
CA GLU A 70 -17.79 35.46 1.36
C GLU A 70 -18.87 34.60 2.03
#